data_AF-A0A1B0CAH1-F1
#
_entry.id   AF-A0A1B0CAH1-F1
#
_cell.length_a   1.000
_cell.length_b   1.000
_cell.length_c   1.000
_cell.angle_alpha   90.00
_cell.angle_beta   90.00
_cell.angle_gamma   90.00
#
_symmetry.space_group_name_H-M   'P 1'
#
loop_
_entity.id
_entity.type
_entity.pdbx_description
1 polymer ?
#
loop_
_entity_poly.entity_id
_entity_poly.type
_entity_poly.pdbx_seq_one_letter_code
_entity_poly.pdbx_strand_id
1 'polypeptide(L)'
;MWRNCPGRRMSSSSARKRLTPKRIVPPFSTESLQKNTRVAAPPKTPQKRYFLQPRATSFRMFYDRGDLPIKMDYLIGGFKIAWTVDIDKLDYGLYLPLFFDGLSETQHPYKTYARQGVQDLLAHGGDKIYPVIPQLI
;
A
#
# COMPACT_ATOMS: atom_id res chain seq x y z
N MET A 1 34.13 13.10 78.62
CA MET A 1 33.18 12.43 77.70
C MET A 1 32.31 13.54 77.14
N TRP A 2 32.31 13.90 75.86
CA TRP A 2 31.87 13.14 74.68
C TRP A 2 32.59 13.65 73.42
N ARG A 3 32.94 12.74 72.51
CA ARG A 3 33.52 13.07 71.20
C ARG A 3 32.41 13.53 70.26
N ASN A 4 32.60 14.62 69.53
CA ASN A 4 31.71 15.02 68.45
C ASN A 4 32.45 14.90 67.11
N CYS A 5 32.06 13.92 66.30
CA CYS A 5 32.56 13.69 64.95
C CYS A 5 31.79 14.59 63.96
N PRO A 6 32.45 15.45 63.17
CA PRO A 6 31.78 16.08 62.04
C PRO A 6 31.74 15.11 60.86
N GLY A 7 30.51 14.74 60.46
CA GLY A 7 30.23 13.87 59.33
C GLY A 7 30.81 14.40 58.02
N ARG A 8 31.59 13.54 57.34
CA ARG A 8 32.09 13.76 55.98
C ARG A 8 30.90 13.71 55.02
N ARG A 9 30.40 14.88 54.61
CA ARG A 9 29.37 15.01 53.57
C ARG A 9 29.98 14.56 52.23
N MET A 10 29.68 13.35 51.78
CA MET A 10 30.01 12.91 50.42
C MET A 10 29.13 13.67 49.43
N SER A 11 29.69 14.65 48.73
CA SER A 11 29.05 15.26 47.56
C SER A 11 29.24 14.33 46.36
N SER A 12 28.24 13.49 46.08
CA SER A 12 28.15 12.79 44.80
C SER A 12 27.65 13.76 43.72
N SER A 13 28.55 14.62 43.23
CA SER A 13 28.29 15.40 42.01
C SER A 13 28.34 14.46 40.81
N SER A 14 27.20 13.85 40.47
CA SER A 14 27.01 13.18 39.19
C SER A 14 27.02 14.24 38.08
N ALA A 15 28.22 14.56 37.60
CA ALA A 15 28.43 15.44 36.47
C ALA A 15 27.85 14.78 35.21
N ARG A 16 26.65 15.19 34.80
CA ARG A 16 26.08 14.85 33.49
C ARG A 16 27.09 15.27 32.40
N LYS A 17 27.82 14.31 31.84
CA LYS A 17 28.68 14.53 30.67
C LYS A 17 27.82 15.08 29.55
N ARG A 18 27.99 16.36 29.21
CA ARG A 18 27.38 16.98 28.04
C ARG A 18 27.88 16.24 26.80
N LEU A 19 27.01 15.48 26.15
CA LEU A 19 27.30 14.83 24.88
C LEU A 19 27.52 15.92 23.82
N THR A 20 28.77 16.07 23.38
CA THR A 20 29.11 16.97 22.27
C THR A 20 28.46 16.45 20.99
N PRO A 21 27.86 17.32 20.16
CA PRO A 21 27.26 16.90 18.89
C PRO A 21 28.34 16.27 18.00
N LYS A 22 28.02 15.10 17.42
CA LYS A 22 28.94 14.40 16.52
C LYS A 22 29.01 15.10 15.17
N ARG A 23 30.22 15.29 14.63
CA ARG A 23 30.46 15.93 13.33
C ARG A 23 29.95 15.05 12.18
N ILE A 24 29.20 15.61 11.23
CA ILE A 24 28.75 14.88 10.04
C ILE A 24 29.88 14.88 9.01
N VAL A 25 30.21 13.71 8.48
CA VAL A 25 31.31 13.52 7.50
C VAL A 25 30.81 12.77 6.26
N PRO A 26 31.43 12.99 5.10
CA PRO A 26 31.07 12.26 3.88
C PRO A 26 31.29 10.75 4.04
N PRO A 27 30.49 9.91 3.36
CA PRO A 27 30.71 8.47 3.34
C PRO A 27 32.04 8.13 2.67
N PHE A 28 32.68 7.05 3.12
CA PHE A 28 33.95 6.54 2.59
C PHE A 28 35.14 7.52 2.69
N SER A 29 35.08 8.53 3.56
CA SER A 29 36.20 9.44 3.86
C SER A 29 37.03 8.92 5.03
N THR A 30 38.32 9.25 5.08
CA THR A 30 39.19 8.96 6.24
C THR A 30 38.67 9.60 7.53
N GLU A 31 37.89 10.69 7.43
CA GLU A 31 37.21 11.33 8.55
C GLU A 31 36.13 10.45 9.20
N SER A 32 35.56 9.48 8.47
CA SER A 32 34.57 8.55 9.05
C SER A 32 35.15 7.58 10.05
N LEU A 33 36.48 7.40 10.08
CA LEU A 33 37.20 6.58 11.06
C LEU A 33 37.51 7.34 12.36
N GLN A 34 37.32 8.66 12.39
CA GLN A 34 37.63 9.50 13.54
C GLN A 34 36.58 9.36 14.66
N LYS A 35 36.97 9.59 15.91
CA LYS A 35 36.04 9.60 17.05
C LYS A 35 35.11 10.82 16.95
N ASN A 36 33.90 10.69 17.49
CA ASN A 36 32.88 11.76 17.49
C ASN A 36 32.37 12.20 16.10
N THR A 37 32.43 11.33 15.09
CA THR A 37 31.84 11.59 13.77
C THR A 37 30.60 10.72 13.50
N ARG A 38 29.76 11.14 12.55
CA ARG A 38 28.65 10.36 11.98
C ARG A 38 28.68 10.50 10.46
N VAL A 39 28.56 9.40 9.75
CA VAL A 39 28.50 9.41 8.29
C VAL A 39 27.17 9.98 7.81
N ALA A 40 27.22 10.84 6.79
CA ALA A 40 26.02 11.36 6.13
C ALA A 40 25.18 10.21 5.57
N ALA A 41 23.85 10.29 5.72
CA ALA A 41 22.94 9.31 5.15
C ALA A 41 23.05 9.33 3.61
N PRO A 42 22.86 8.18 2.94
CA PRO A 42 22.81 8.13 1.49
C PRO A 42 21.74 9.11 0.96
N PRO A 43 21.97 9.73 -0.20
CA PRO A 43 20.97 10.60 -0.81
C PRO A 43 19.67 9.82 -0.96
N LYS A 44 18.57 10.40 -0.48
CA LYS A 44 17.25 9.81 -0.68
C LYS A 44 16.96 9.87 -2.18
N THR A 45 17.02 8.73 -2.85
CA THR A 45 16.55 8.62 -4.23
C THR A 45 15.12 9.13 -4.26
N PRO A 46 14.76 10.06 -5.16
CA PRO A 46 13.37 10.43 -5.31
C PRO A 46 12.62 9.15 -5.68
N GLN A 47 11.77 8.67 -4.76
CA GLN A 47 10.77 7.70 -5.12
C GLN A 47 9.95 8.37 -6.21
N LYS A 48 10.12 7.93 -7.46
CA LYS A 48 9.18 8.23 -8.53
C LYS A 48 7.85 7.68 -8.02
N ARG A 49 7.05 8.53 -7.42
CA ARG A 49 5.61 8.31 -7.35
C ARG A 49 5.20 8.38 -8.80
N TYR A 50 5.15 7.23 -9.45
CA TYR A 50 4.30 7.10 -10.62
C TYR A 50 2.93 7.49 -10.09
N PHE A 51 2.56 8.75 -10.27
CA PHE A 51 1.16 9.12 -10.30
C PHE A 51 0.65 8.33 -11.48
N LEU A 52 0.19 7.10 -11.22
CA LEU A 52 -0.87 6.49 -12.00
C LEU A 52 -1.97 7.54 -11.93
N GLN A 53 -1.97 8.44 -12.90
CA GLN A 53 -3.11 9.32 -13.14
C GLN A 53 -4.31 8.39 -13.07
N PRO A 54 -5.32 8.65 -12.21
CA PRO A 54 -6.54 7.90 -12.24
C PRO A 54 -7.24 8.27 -13.55
N ARG A 55 -6.75 7.70 -14.65
CA ARG A 55 -7.47 7.68 -15.92
C ARG A 55 -8.77 6.97 -15.59
N ALA A 56 -9.89 7.58 -15.97
CA ALA A 56 -11.16 6.89 -15.88
C ALA A 56 -10.99 5.55 -16.59
N THR A 57 -11.14 4.46 -15.84
CA THR A 57 -11.00 3.12 -16.38
C THR A 57 -12.08 2.88 -17.42
N SER A 58 -11.80 1.98 -18.35
CA SER A 58 -12.84 1.45 -19.24
C SER A 58 -14.00 0.90 -18.42
N PHE A 59 -13.71 0.26 -17.29
CA PHE A 59 -14.71 -0.20 -16.33
C PHE A 59 -15.67 0.90 -15.86
N ARG A 60 -15.13 2.06 -15.44
CA ARG A 60 -15.96 3.18 -14.98
C ARG A 60 -16.88 3.72 -16.08
N MET A 61 -16.39 3.80 -17.31
CA MET A 61 -17.20 4.23 -18.46
C MET A 61 -18.34 3.25 -18.76
N PHE A 62 -18.07 1.94 -18.73
CA PHE A 62 -19.09 0.90 -18.95
C PHE A 62 -20.11 0.86 -17.81
N TYR A 63 -19.67 1.08 -16.57
CA TYR A 63 -20.55 1.18 -15.42
C TYR A 63 -21.48 2.40 -15.52
N ASP A 64 -20.93 3.59 -15.78
CA ASP A 64 -21.70 4.84 -15.85
C ASP A 64 -22.70 4.81 -17.03
N ARG A 65 -22.38 4.08 -18.10
CA ARG A 65 -23.28 3.84 -19.23
C ARG A 65 -24.38 2.81 -18.93
N GLY A 66 -24.13 1.89 -18.01
CA GLY A 66 -25.07 0.80 -17.69
C GLY A 66 -24.95 -0.43 -18.59
N ASP A 67 -23.83 -0.61 -19.30
CA ASP A 67 -23.59 -1.73 -20.22
C ASP A 67 -23.08 -3.00 -19.50
N LEU A 68 -22.80 -2.91 -18.20
CA LEU A 68 -22.33 -4.05 -17.41
C LEU A 68 -23.49 -4.97 -17.02
N PRO A 69 -23.36 -6.30 -17.19
CA PRO A 69 -24.40 -7.27 -16.85
C PRO A 69 -24.47 -7.57 -15.34
N ILE A 70 -24.32 -6.55 -14.49
CA ILE A 70 -24.26 -6.65 -13.03
C ILE A 70 -25.29 -5.72 -12.37
N LYS A 71 -25.82 -6.14 -11.23
CA LYS A 71 -26.74 -5.36 -10.38
C LYS A 71 -26.33 -5.50 -8.92
N MET A 72 -26.67 -4.49 -8.12
CA MET A 72 -26.51 -4.60 -6.67
C MET A 72 -27.64 -5.42 -6.07
N ASP A 73 -27.30 -6.42 -5.26
CA ASP A 73 -28.23 -7.10 -4.39
C ASP A 73 -27.92 -6.74 -2.93
N TYR A 74 -28.90 -6.12 -2.27
CA TYR A 74 -28.80 -5.67 -0.88
C TYR A 74 -29.47 -6.71 0.01
N LEU A 75 -28.66 -7.57 0.62
CA LEU A 75 -29.12 -8.56 1.57
C LEU A 75 -28.98 -8.01 3.00
N ILE A 76 -29.79 -8.52 3.93
CA ILE A 76 -29.80 -8.09 5.33
C ILE A 76 -28.43 -8.25 6.02
N GLY A 77 -27.56 -9.11 5.51
CA GLY A 77 -26.22 -9.38 6.04
C GLY A 77 -25.05 -8.88 5.18
N GLY A 78 -25.30 -8.12 4.10
CA GLY A 78 -24.23 -7.64 3.23
C GLY A 78 -24.68 -7.30 1.83
N PHE A 79 -23.71 -7.02 0.99
CA PHE A 79 -23.94 -6.61 -0.39
C PHE A 79 -23.28 -7.61 -1.33
N LYS A 80 -24.04 -8.11 -2.31
CA LYS A 80 -23.55 -9.05 -3.32
C LYS A 80 -23.87 -8.49 -4.69
N ILE A 81 -23.05 -8.81 -5.69
CA ILE A 81 -23.40 -8.54 -7.07
C ILE A 81 -24.31 -9.66 -7.59
N ALA A 82 -25.39 -9.30 -8.25
CA ALA A 82 -26.24 -10.22 -8.98
C ALA A 82 -25.98 -10.05 -10.48
N TRP A 83 -25.74 -11.15 -11.17
CA TRP A 83 -25.52 -11.14 -12.62
C TRP A 83 -26.87 -11.17 -13.34
N THR A 84 -27.03 -10.32 -14.35
CA THR A 84 -28.25 -10.31 -15.17
C THR A 84 -28.22 -11.43 -16.22
N VAL A 85 -27.02 -11.91 -16.56
CA VAL A 85 -26.77 -13.00 -17.50
C VAL A 85 -26.01 -14.10 -16.78
N ASP A 86 -26.29 -15.36 -17.11
CA ASP A 86 -25.54 -16.50 -16.56
C ASP A 86 -24.04 -16.33 -16.85
N ILE A 87 -23.22 -16.48 -15.80
CA ILE A 87 -21.76 -16.31 -15.88
C ILE A 87 -21.13 -17.26 -16.93
N ASP A 88 -21.73 -18.43 -17.12
CA ASP A 88 -21.29 -19.41 -18.11
C ASP A 88 -21.54 -18.96 -19.55
N LYS A 89 -22.52 -18.11 -19.82
CA LYS A 89 -22.84 -17.64 -21.18
C LYS A 89 -22.14 -16.33 -21.51
N LEU A 90 -21.42 -15.76 -20.56
CA LEU A 90 -20.74 -14.49 -20.72
C LEU A 90 -19.48 -14.64 -21.59
N ASP A 91 -19.19 -13.63 -22.40
CA ASP A 91 -17.95 -13.57 -23.18
C ASP A 91 -16.78 -13.10 -22.29
N TYR A 92 -15.93 -14.04 -21.89
CA TYR A 92 -14.76 -13.76 -21.06
C TYR A 92 -13.74 -12.86 -21.76
N GLY A 93 -13.68 -12.85 -23.09
CA GLY A 93 -12.73 -12.02 -23.84
C GLY A 93 -13.00 -10.53 -23.72
N LEU A 94 -14.27 -10.13 -23.58
CA LEU A 94 -14.64 -8.74 -23.38
C LEU A 94 -14.69 -8.37 -21.90
N TYR A 95 -15.40 -9.18 -21.10
CA TYR A 95 -15.73 -8.78 -19.74
C TYR A 95 -14.58 -8.99 -18.75
N LEU A 96 -13.81 -10.07 -18.85
CA LEU A 96 -12.75 -10.33 -17.87
C LEU A 96 -11.66 -9.23 -17.89
N PRO A 97 -11.10 -8.82 -19.04
CA PRO A 97 -10.14 -7.70 -19.07
C PRO A 97 -10.76 -6.38 -18.60
N LEU A 98 -12.03 -6.13 -18.94
CA LEU A 98 -12.76 -4.94 -18.49
C LEU A 98 -12.88 -4.88 -16.95
N PHE A 99 -13.21 -5.99 -16.30
CA PHE A 99 -13.27 -6.08 -14.85
C PHE A 99 -11.88 -6.00 -14.20
N PHE A 100 -10.83 -6.52 -14.86
CA PHE A 100 -9.44 -6.38 -14.42
C PHE A 100 -8.94 -4.92 -14.46
N ASP A 101 -9.27 -4.16 -15.50
CA ASP A 101 -8.98 -2.72 -15.58
C ASP A 101 -9.63 -1.95 -14.40
N GLY A 102 -10.84 -2.36 -14.03
CA GLY A 102 -11.57 -1.84 -12.87
C GLY A 102 -10.91 -2.12 -11.51
N LEU A 103 -9.93 -3.03 -11.41
CA LEU A 103 -9.20 -3.26 -10.14
C LEU A 103 -8.33 -2.05 -9.73
N SER A 104 -8.00 -1.18 -10.68
CA SER A 104 -7.30 0.08 -10.40
C SER A 104 -8.22 1.15 -9.78
N GLU A 105 -9.54 0.94 -9.81
CA GLU A 105 -10.50 1.87 -9.22
C GLU A 105 -10.41 1.86 -7.69
N THR A 106 -10.33 3.06 -7.12
CA THR A 106 -10.23 3.26 -5.68
C THR A 106 -11.53 3.71 -5.04
N GLN A 107 -12.46 4.24 -5.86
CA GLN A 107 -13.69 4.88 -5.40
C GLN A 107 -14.83 3.87 -5.25
N HIS A 108 -15.66 4.06 -4.22
CA HIS A 108 -16.92 3.37 -4.08
C HIS A 108 -17.98 4.04 -4.98
N PRO A 109 -18.82 3.30 -5.73
CA PRO A 109 -19.03 1.85 -5.67
C PRO A 109 -18.19 1.03 -6.69
N TYR A 110 -17.49 1.66 -7.62
CA TYR A 110 -16.76 0.96 -8.70
C TYR A 110 -15.79 -0.11 -8.19
N LYS A 111 -15.05 0.20 -7.12
CA LYS A 111 -14.10 -0.72 -6.49
C LYS A 111 -14.75 -2.02 -6.02
N THR A 112 -15.96 -1.97 -5.46
CA THR A 112 -16.61 -3.18 -4.92
C THR A 112 -17.14 -4.05 -6.05
N TYR A 113 -17.76 -3.44 -7.07
CA TYR A 113 -18.21 -4.15 -8.27
C TYR A 113 -17.07 -4.80 -9.04
N ALA A 114 -15.97 -4.08 -9.28
CA ALA A 114 -14.83 -4.62 -10.01
C ALA A 114 -14.25 -5.85 -9.29
N ARG A 115 -14.03 -5.75 -7.97
CA ARG A 115 -13.42 -6.85 -7.19
C ARG A 115 -14.32 -8.07 -7.07
N GLN A 116 -15.62 -7.88 -6.78
CA GLN A 116 -16.57 -8.98 -6.72
C GLN A 116 -16.77 -9.62 -8.11
N GLY A 117 -16.84 -8.80 -9.16
CA GLY A 117 -16.99 -9.29 -10.53
C GLY A 117 -15.83 -10.17 -10.97
N VAL A 118 -14.58 -9.73 -10.71
CA VAL A 118 -13.40 -10.57 -10.98
C VAL A 118 -13.43 -11.88 -10.18
N GLN A 119 -13.83 -11.83 -8.91
CA GLN A 119 -13.91 -13.04 -8.07
C GLN A 119 -14.92 -14.05 -8.62
N ASP A 120 -16.12 -13.60 -8.99
CA ASP A 120 -17.17 -14.45 -9.56
C ASP A 120 -16.76 -15.03 -10.93
N LEU A 121 -16.17 -14.20 -11.81
CA LEU A 121 -15.69 -14.64 -13.11
C LEU A 121 -14.57 -15.67 -12.98
N LEU A 122 -13.64 -15.50 -12.05
CA LEU A 122 -12.56 -16.48 -11.85
C LEU A 122 -13.07 -17.76 -11.18
N ALA A 123 -14.05 -17.67 -10.29
CA ALA A 123 -14.64 -18.83 -9.62
C ALA A 123 -15.44 -19.72 -10.59
N HIS A 124 -16.12 -19.13 -11.56
CA HIS A 124 -16.99 -19.84 -12.52
C HIS A 124 -16.37 -19.98 -13.93
N GLY A 125 -15.23 -19.35 -14.21
CA GLY A 125 -14.68 -19.26 -15.57
C GLY A 125 -14.01 -20.52 -16.12
N GLY A 126 -13.48 -21.39 -15.26
CA GLY A 126 -12.86 -22.67 -15.66
C GLY A 126 -11.94 -22.53 -16.89
N ASP A 127 -12.22 -23.30 -17.94
CA ASP A 127 -11.42 -23.37 -19.18
C ASP A 127 -11.50 -22.10 -20.05
N LYS A 128 -12.48 -21.22 -19.84
CA LYS A 128 -12.67 -19.98 -20.62
C LYS A 128 -11.67 -18.90 -20.25
N ILE A 129 -10.99 -19.04 -19.11
CA ILE A 129 -10.02 -18.07 -18.61
C ILE A 129 -8.70 -18.16 -19.40
N TYR A 130 -8.26 -19.38 -19.75
CA TYR A 130 -6.98 -19.63 -20.42
C TYR A 130 -6.72 -18.76 -21.66
N PRO A 131 -7.65 -18.65 -22.65
CA PRO A 131 -7.42 -17.85 -23.84
C PRO A 131 -7.32 -16.34 -23.57
N VAL A 132 -7.78 -15.87 -22.41
CA VAL A 132 -7.86 -14.44 -22.08
C VAL A 132 -6.63 -13.96 -21.29
N ILE A 133 -5.87 -14.88 -20.68
CA ILE A 133 -4.66 -14.56 -19.89
C ILE A 133 -3.69 -13.59 -20.62
N PRO A 134 -3.40 -13.74 -21.92
CA PRO A 134 -2.49 -12.82 -22.62
C PRO A 134 -2.98 -11.37 -22.69
N GLN A 135 -4.28 -11.13 -22.49
CA GLN A 135 -4.87 -9.79 -22.47
C GLN A 135 -4.83 -9.13 -21.09
N LEU A 136 -4.47 -9.88 -20.03
CA LEU A 136 -4.47 -9.44 -18.64
C LEU A 136 -3.09 -9.00 -18.12
N ILE A 137 -2.04 -9.11 -18.95
CA ILE A 137 -0.63 -8.84 -18.58
C ILE A 137 -0.15 -7.44 -18.94
#